data_AF-A0AAN6ICN0-F1
#
_entry.id   AF-A0AAN6ICN0-F1
#
_cell.length_a   1.000
_cell.length_b   1.000
_cell.length_c   1.000
_cell.angle_alpha   90.00
_cell.angle_beta   90.00
_cell.angle_gamma   90.00
#
_symmetry.space_group_name_H-M   'P 1'
#
loop_
_entity.id
_entity.type
_entity.pdbx_description
1 polymer ?
#
loop_
_entity_poly.entity_id
_entity_poly.type
_entity_poly.pdbx_seq_one_letter_code
_entity_poly.pdbx_strand_id
1 'polypeptide(L)'
;MAFSDFPDPTMLRYSTADEYLHYLQDYSRHFGLENHIRYHSEVCDATLTEDGLWLLRIRRTSGTEQSVKADALIVATGANQLPNPIPPGLVGFDGRVIHSSEYNDAFKKEVEEQNLKVLVVGGGESGADIAAELGACRLMSLFGFVAQSVSDLVTSTTKARCSRS
;
A
#
# COMPACT_ATOMS: atom_id res chain seq x y z
N MET A 1 -10.41 -3.81 14.00
CA MET A 1 -11.10 -2.50 13.86
C MET A 1 -12.54 -2.80 13.49
N ALA A 2 -13.53 -2.13 14.09
CA ALA A 2 -14.94 -2.34 13.77
C ALA A 2 -15.69 -1.01 13.77
N PHE A 3 -16.71 -0.89 12.92
CA PHE A 3 -17.67 0.21 12.94
C PHE A 3 -18.54 0.14 14.19
N SER A 4 -18.87 1.30 14.75
CA SER A 4 -19.62 1.40 16.01
C SER A 4 -21.05 0.87 15.92
N ASP A 5 -21.64 0.90 14.72
CA ASP A 5 -22.99 0.41 14.40
C ASP A 5 -23.00 -1.06 13.94
N PHE A 6 -21.82 -1.68 13.80
CA PHE A 6 -21.67 -3.08 13.42
C PHE A 6 -20.43 -3.67 14.09
N PRO A 7 -20.48 -3.95 15.40
CA PRO A 7 -19.33 -4.45 16.14
C PRO A 7 -18.88 -5.82 15.64
N ASP A 8 -17.57 -6.05 15.63
CA ASP A 8 -16.98 -7.35 15.28
C ASP A 8 -17.30 -8.39 16.36
N PRO A 9 -18.02 -9.48 16.03
CA PRO A 9 -18.42 -10.49 17.00
C PRO A 9 -17.25 -11.30 17.56
N THR A 10 -16.10 -11.32 16.88
CA THR A 10 -14.93 -12.10 17.29
C THR A 10 -14.08 -11.36 18.34
N MET A 11 -14.24 -10.04 18.45
CA MET A 11 -13.48 -9.16 19.35
C MET A 11 -11.96 -9.39 19.27
N LEU A 12 -11.46 -9.81 18.11
CA LEU A 12 -10.04 -10.05 17.89
C LEU A 12 -9.27 -8.73 18.02
N ARG A 13 -8.15 -8.77 18.75
CA ARG A 13 -7.28 -7.60 18.92
C ARG A 13 -6.57 -7.22 17.62
N TYR A 14 -6.20 -8.22 16.82
CA TYR A 14 -5.56 -8.07 15.51
C TYR A 14 -6.21 -9.05 14.54
N SER A 15 -6.85 -8.51 13.51
CA SER A 15 -7.44 -9.30 12.44
C SER A 15 -6.43 -9.46 11.31
N THR A 16 -6.40 -10.64 10.70
CA THR A 16 -5.75 -10.83 9.40
C THR A 16 -6.47 -10.01 8.32
N ALA A 17 -5.79 -9.81 7.17
CA ALA A 17 -6.40 -9.11 6.03
C ALA A 17 -7.69 -9.81 5.56
N ASP A 18 -7.68 -11.15 5.53
CA ASP A 18 -8.84 -11.95 5.14
C ASP A 18 -9.99 -11.79 6.13
N GLU A 19 -9.75 -11.89 7.44
CA GLU A 19 -10.78 -11.69 8.46
C GLU A 19 -11.41 -10.29 8.35
N TYR A 20 -10.59 -9.25 8.15
CA TYR A 20 -11.10 -7.90 8.01
C TYR A 20 -11.88 -7.70 6.71
N LEU A 21 -11.46 -8.33 5.61
CA LEU A 21 -12.22 -8.34 4.36
C LEU A 21 -13.61 -8.97 4.54
N HIS A 22 -13.68 -10.12 5.22
CA HIS A 22 -14.96 -10.78 5.52
C HIS A 22 -15.87 -9.88 6.35
N TYR A 23 -15.32 -9.23 7.38
CA TYR A 23 -16.05 -8.25 8.18
C TYR A 23 -16.63 -7.10 7.33
N LEU A 24 -15.86 -6.52 6.41
CA LEU A 24 -16.33 -5.45 5.52
C LEU A 24 -17.42 -5.94 4.54
N GLN A 25 -17.29 -7.17 4.05
CA GLN A 25 -18.31 -7.79 3.20
C GLN A 25 -19.62 -8.04 3.98
N ASP A 26 -19.53 -8.52 5.21
CA ASP A 26 -20.69 -8.71 6.08
C ASP A 26 -21.37 -7.37 6.40
N TYR A 27 -20.60 -6.33 6.67
CA TYR A 27 -21.10 -4.97 6.83
C TYR A 27 -21.88 -4.51 5.60
N SER A 28 -21.28 -4.65 4.42
CA SER A 28 -21.89 -4.25 3.13
C SER A 28 -23.21 -4.99 2.88
N ARG A 29 -23.27 -6.30 3.16
CA ARG A 29 -24.49 -7.10 3.07
C ARG A 29 -25.54 -6.70 4.08
N HIS A 30 -25.16 -6.50 5.34
CA HIS A 30 -26.07 -6.17 6.43
C HIS A 30 -26.87 -4.89 6.15
N PHE A 31 -26.20 -3.86 5.63
CA PHE A 31 -26.83 -2.57 5.29
C PHE A 31 -27.30 -2.48 3.83
N GLY A 32 -27.21 -3.57 3.06
CA GLY A 32 -27.68 -3.62 1.67
C GLY A 32 -26.91 -2.72 0.70
N LEU A 33 -25.67 -2.35 1.03
CA LEU A 33 -24.84 -1.42 0.24
C LEU A 33 -24.44 -2.01 -1.11
N GLU A 34 -24.35 -3.35 -1.21
CA GLU A 34 -23.97 -4.05 -2.44
C GLU A 34 -24.87 -3.67 -3.64
N ASN A 35 -26.15 -3.37 -3.40
CA ASN A 35 -27.10 -2.97 -4.44
C ASN A 35 -26.75 -1.61 -5.08
N HIS A 36 -25.93 -0.81 -4.41
CA HIS A 36 -25.51 0.52 -4.85
C HIS A 36 -24.09 0.53 -5.42
N ILE A 37 -23.35 -0.59 -5.33
CA ILE A 37 -21.98 -0.69 -5.78
C ILE A 37 -21.95 -1.30 -7.18
N ARG A 38 -21.28 -0.60 -8.11
CA ARG A 38 -21.00 -1.12 -9.45
C ARG A 38 -19.55 -1.57 -9.51
N TYR A 39 -19.30 -2.86 -9.25
CA TYR A 39 -17.98 -3.45 -9.42
C TYR A 39 -17.54 -3.42 -10.89
N HIS A 40 -16.26 -3.67 -11.12
CA HIS A 40 -15.66 -3.73 -12.46
C HIS A 40 -15.93 -2.46 -13.30
N SER A 41 -16.04 -1.32 -12.64
CA SER A 41 -16.37 -0.02 -13.21
C SER A 41 -15.35 1.01 -12.72
N GLU A 42 -14.44 1.41 -13.60
CA GLU A 42 -13.40 2.40 -13.33
C GLU A 42 -13.89 3.79 -13.72
N VAL A 43 -13.80 4.77 -12.81
CA VAL A 43 -14.06 6.18 -13.14
C VAL A 43 -12.79 6.76 -13.74
N CYS A 44 -12.83 7.06 -15.04
CA CYS A 44 -11.67 7.59 -15.78
C CYS A 44 -11.61 9.12 -15.81
N ASP A 45 -12.74 9.79 -15.59
CA ASP A 45 -12.85 11.25 -15.64
C ASP A 45 -14.06 11.72 -14.82
N ALA A 46 -13.92 12.89 -14.21
CA ALA A 46 -14.99 13.58 -13.52
C ALA A 46 -14.88 15.08 -13.81
N THR A 47 -15.89 15.65 -14.46
CA THR A 47 -15.91 17.05 -14.85
C THR A 47 -17.20 17.71 -14.36
N LEU A 48 -17.11 18.87 -13.70
CA LEU A 48 -18.27 19.67 -13.34
C LEU A 48 -18.76 20.43 -14.58
N THR A 49 -20.00 20.18 -14.98
CA THR A 49 -20.62 20.79 -16.16
C THR A 49 -21.26 22.14 -15.82
N GLU A 50 -21.54 22.95 -16.83
CA GLU A 50 -22.11 24.30 -16.66
C GLU A 50 -23.50 24.31 -16.00
N ASP A 51 -24.25 23.21 -16.12
CA ASP A 51 -25.53 22.98 -15.44
C ASP A 51 -25.37 22.62 -13.95
N GLY A 52 -24.14 22.61 -13.42
CA GLY A 52 -23.84 22.37 -12.00
C GLY A 52 -23.78 20.89 -11.62
N LEU A 53 -23.83 19.97 -12.58
CA LEU A 53 -23.77 18.53 -12.35
C LEU A 53 -22.36 17.97 -12.57
N TRP A 54 -22.02 16.86 -11.91
CA TRP A 54 -20.82 16.09 -12.19
C TRP A 54 -21.09 15.12 -13.34
N LEU A 55 -20.32 15.21 -14.42
CA LEU A 55 -20.27 14.24 -15.49
C LEU A 55 -19.09 13.28 -15.27
N LEU A 56 -19.39 12.01 -15.03
CA LEU A 56 -18.42 10.95 -14.84
C LEU A 56 -18.29 10.11 -16.11
N ARG A 57 -17.07 9.87 -16.59
CA ARG A 57 -16.80 8.83 -17.60
C ARG A 57 -16.33 7.56 -16.90
N ILE A 58 -17.00 6.45 -17.20
CA ILE A 58 -16.75 5.17 -16.56
C ILE A 58 -16.41 4.13 -17.62
N ARG A 59 -15.30 3.43 -17.44
CA ARG A 59 -14.90 2.28 -18.24
C ARG A 59 -15.17 0.99 -17.49
N ARG A 60 -15.87 0.05 -18.11
CA ARG A 60 -16.06 -1.31 -17.56
C ARG A 60 -14.93 -2.22 -18.00
N THR A 61 -14.69 -3.29 -17.24
CA THR A 61 -13.70 -4.33 -17.61
C THR A 61 -14.00 -5.01 -18.94
N SER A 62 -15.27 -5.01 -19.38
CA SER A 62 -15.67 -5.45 -20.72
C SER A 62 -15.20 -4.52 -21.85
N GLY A 63 -14.55 -3.40 -21.53
CA GLY A 63 -14.12 -2.37 -22.48
C GLY A 63 -15.21 -1.37 -22.86
N THR A 64 -16.43 -1.51 -22.32
CA THR A 64 -17.52 -0.57 -22.61
C THR A 64 -17.36 0.71 -21.80
N GLU A 65 -17.62 1.84 -22.44
CA GLU A 65 -17.60 3.15 -21.78
C GLU A 65 -19.03 3.67 -21.62
N GLN A 66 -19.29 4.28 -20.47
CA GLN A 66 -20.58 4.88 -20.12
C GLN A 66 -20.36 6.22 -19.42
N SER A 67 -21.31 7.13 -19.54
CA SER A 67 -21.30 8.39 -18.81
C SER A 67 -22.45 8.45 -17.80
N VAL A 68 -22.19 9.01 -16.63
CA VAL A 68 -23.17 9.18 -15.55
C VAL A 68 -23.15 10.63 -15.09
N LYS A 69 -24.33 11.23 -14.90
CA LYS A 69 -24.46 12.53 -14.23
C LYS A 69 -24.84 12.35 -12.76
N ALA A 70 -24.31 13.19 -11.89
CA ALA A 70 -24.64 13.21 -10.46
C ALA A 70 -24.62 14.64 -9.90
N ASP A 71 -25.48 14.93 -8.92
CA ASP A 71 -25.52 16.24 -8.27
C ASP A 71 -24.31 16.47 -7.34
N ALA A 72 -23.74 15.39 -6.81
CA ALA A 72 -22.60 15.42 -5.91
C ALA A 72 -21.59 14.31 -6.22
N LEU A 73 -20.32 14.57 -5.89
CA LEU A 73 -19.22 13.62 -6.03
C LEU A 73 -18.47 13.50 -4.70
N ILE A 74 -18.37 12.27 -4.19
CA ILE A 74 -17.54 11.92 -3.03
C ILE A 74 -16.38 11.08 -3.54
N VAL A 75 -15.15 11.53 -3.31
CA VAL A 75 -13.92 10.83 -3.73
C VAL A 75 -13.43 9.95 -2.58
N ALA A 76 -13.52 8.63 -2.77
CA ALA A 76 -13.11 7.62 -1.80
C ALA A 76 -12.17 6.56 -2.42
N THR A 77 -11.23 6.98 -3.26
CA THR A 77 -10.31 6.11 -4.01
C THR A 77 -9.14 5.56 -3.18
N GLY A 78 -8.93 6.07 -1.97
CA GLY A 78 -7.81 5.70 -1.10
C GLY A 78 -6.52 6.47 -1.41
N ALA A 79 -5.76 6.79 -0.37
CA ALA A 79 -4.58 7.66 -0.46
C ALA A 79 -3.26 6.91 -0.80
N ASN A 80 -3.24 5.59 -0.66
CA ASN A 80 -2.01 4.78 -0.73
C ASN A 80 -1.87 4.01 -2.05
N GLN A 81 -2.48 4.49 -3.15
CA GLN A 81 -2.47 3.78 -4.43
C GLN A 81 -1.19 3.96 -5.24
N LEU A 82 -0.53 5.11 -5.13
CA LEU A 82 0.68 5.42 -5.87
C LEU A 82 1.88 5.43 -4.92
N PRO A 83 2.89 4.58 -5.16
CA PRO A 83 4.10 4.57 -4.34
C PRO A 83 4.88 5.87 -4.56
N ASN A 84 5.56 6.32 -3.50
CA ASN A 84 6.51 7.41 -3.65
C ASN A 84 7.69 6.93 -4.50
N PRO A 85 8.24 7.80 -5.37
CA PRO A 85 9.36 7.43 -6.21
C PRO A 85 10.57 7.05 -5.35
N ILE A 86 11.30 6.04 -5.79
CA ILE A 86 12.56 5.64 -5.16
C ILE A 86 13.53 6.83 -5.23
N PRO A 87 14.14 7.24 -4.11
CA PRO A 87 15.04 8.39 -4.09
C PRO A 87 16.22 8.22 -5.06
N PRO A 88 16.61 9.26 -5.81
CA PRO A 88 17.66 9.20 -6.83
C PRO A 88 19.05 8.93 -6.25
N GLY A 89 19.24 9.07 -4.93
CA GLY A 89 20.50 8.75 -4.25
C GLY A 89 20.91 7.27 -4.29
N LEU A 90 20.08 6.40 -4.89
CA LEU A 90 20.35 4.97 -5.10
C LEU A 90 20.88 4.64 -6.50
N VAL A 91 21.11 5.65 -7.36
CA VAL A 91 21.74 5.45 -8.67
C VAL A 91 23.12 4.80 -8.49
N GLY A 92 23.33 3.63 -9.09
CA GLY A 92 24.59 2.87 -9.02
C GLY A 92 24.66 1.85 -7.87
N PHE A 93 23.56 1.59 -7.15
CA PHE A 93 23.50 0.46 -6.24
C PHE A 93 23.28 -0.85 -7.01
N ASP A 94 24.20 -1.81 -6.86
CA ASP A 94 24.15 -3.10 -7.57
C ASP A 94 23.13 -4.10 -6.97
N GLY A 95 22.48 -3.75 -5.86
CA GLY A 95 21.47 -4.58 -5.22
C GLY A 95 20.04 -4.27 -5.72
N ARG A 96 19.12 -5.18 -5.43
CA ARG A 96 17.69 -4.99 -5.73
C ARG A 96 17.09 -3.90 -4.82
N VAL A 97 16.39 -2.96 -5.42
CA VAL A 97 15.59 -1.95 -4.72
C VAL A 97 14.13 -2.12 -5.12
N ILE A 98 13.24 -2.18 -4.13
CA ILE A 98 11.79 -2.23 -4.33
C ILE A 98 11.10 -1.25 -3.39
N HIS A 99 9.93 -0.74 -3.77
CA HIS A 99 9.06 -0.01 -2.85
C HIS A 99 8.26 -1.00 -1.97
N SER A 100 7.76 -0.56 -0.81
CA SER A 100 6.95 -1.42 0.07
C SER A 100 5.68 -1.97 -0.61
N SER A 101 5.16 -1.28 -1.63
CA SER A 101 4.03 -1.73 -2.46
C SER A 101 4.34 -2.96 -3.32
N GLU A 102 5.62 -3.28 -3.52
CA GLU A 102 6.08 -4.43 -4.30
C GLU A 102 6.52 -5.60 -3.39
N TYR A 103 6.54 -5.39 -2.08
CA TYR A 103 6.86 -6.43 -1.11
C TYR A 103 5.76 -7.50 -1.08
N ASN A 104 6.16 -8.77 -1.15
CA ASN A 104 5.27 -9.92 -1.17
C ASN A 104 6.02 -11.20 -0.73
N ASP A 105 5.28 -12.31 -0.61
CA ASP A 105 5.82 -13.60 -0.20
C ASP A 105 6.96 -14.12 -1.09
N ALA A 106 6.94 -13.80 -2.40
CA ALA A 106 8.00 -14.21 -3.30
C ALA A 106 9.31 -13.47 -2.99
N PHE A 107 9.25 -12.16 -2.72
CA PHE A 107 10.41 -11.40 -2.27
C PHE A 107 10.92 -11.89 -0.91
N LYS A 108 10.02 -12.12 0.04
CA LYS A 108 10.37 -12.67 1.35
C LYS A 108 11.10 -14.02 1.23
N LYS A 109 10.54 -14.94 0.44
CA LYS A 109 11.14 -16.24 0.16
C LYS A 109 12.52 -16.12 -0.49
N GLU A 110 12.68 -15.21 -1.46
CA GLU A 110 13.97 -14.93 -2.09
C GLU A 110 15.02 -14.49 -1.06
N VAL A 111 14.64 -13.57 -0.16
CA VAL A 111 15.51 -13.08 0.92
C VAL A 111 15.97 -14.24 1.82
N GLU A 112 15.06 -15.16 2.16
CA GLU A 112 15.34 -16.33 2.98
C GLU A 112 16.25 -17.35 2.27
N GLU A 113 15.90 -17.76 1.06
CA GLU A 113 16.60 -18.79 0.29
C GLU A 113 18.01 -18.36 -0.12
N GLN A 114 18.19 -17.11 -0.53
CA GLN A 114 19.48 -16.56 -0.94
C GLN A 114 20.24 -15.94 0.23
N ASN A 115 19.66 -15.93 1.43
CA ASN A 115 20.26 -15.34 2.62
C ASN A 115 20.71 -13.90 2.32
N LEU A 116 19.79 -13.06 1.83
CA LEU A 116 20.04 -11.66 1.49
C LEU A 116 20.08 -10.76 2.74
N LYS A 117 20.88 -9.68 2.67
CA LYS A 117 20.88 -8.63 3.68
C LYS A 117 19.94 -7.53 3.22
N VAL A 118 18.94 -7.21 4.03
CA VAL A 118 17.90 -6.24 3.70
C VAL A 118 18.06 -4.99 4.56
N LEU A 119 17.90 -3.84 3.90
CA LEU A 119 17.83 -2.53 4.52
C LEU A 119 16.42 -1.99 4.29
N VAL A 120 15.71 -1.67 5.37
CA VAL A 120 14.39 -1.05 5.30
C VAL A 120 14.53 0.45 5.52
N VAL A 121 14.11 1.23 4.52
CA VAL A 121 14.16 2.69 4.54
C VAL A 121 12.76 3.24 4.77
N GLY A 122 12.55 3.91 5.89
CA GLY A 122 11.25 4.47 6.30
C GLY A 122 10.78 3.89 7.62
N GLY A 123 10.42 4.78 8.56
CA GLY A 123 9.93 4.41 9.90
C GLY A 123 8.41 4.51 10.04
N GLY A 124 7.66 4.45 8.94
CA GLY A 124 6.21 4.36 8.98
C GLY A 124 5.74 2.91 9.19
N GLU A 125 4.42 2.71 9.29
CA GLU A 125 3.79 1.41 9.58
C GLU A 125 4.34 0.28 8.68
N SER A 126 4.30 0.47 7.35
CA SER A 126 4.81 -0.55 6.42
C SER A 126 6.29 -0.87 6.63
N GLY A 127 7.10 0.14 6.96
CA GLY A 127 8.52 -0.07 7.23
C GLY A 127 8.73 -0.89 8.50
N ALA A 128 7.98 -0.58 9.56
CA ALA A 128 8.03 -1.33 10.81
C ALA A 128 7.53 -2.78 10.65
N ASP A 129 6.44 -3.00 9.93
CA ASP A 129 5.86 -4.34 9.71
C ASP A 129 6.76 -5.22 8.84
N ILE A 130 7.21 -4.72 7.68
CA ILE A 130 8.15 -5.44 6.80
C ILE A 130 9.43 -5.75 7.57
N ALA A 131 9.90 -4.79 8.37
CA ALA A 131 11.06 -4.98 9.21
C ALA A 131 10.81 -6.08 10.25
N ALA A 132 9.71 -6.04 11.00
CA ALA A 132 9.39 -7.07 11.98
C ALA A 132 9.28 -8.46 11.33
N GLU A 133 8.65 -8.54 10.17
CA GLU A 133 8.45 -9.78 9.43
C GLU A 133 9.77 -10.39 8.92
N LEU A 134 10.65 -9.58 8.31
CA LEU A 134 11.97 -10.03 7.85
C LEU A 134 12.96 -10.20 9.01
N GLY A 135 12.80 -9.41 10.07
CA GLY A 135 13.64 -9.41 11.26
C GLY A 135 13.48 -10.68 12.11
N ALA A 136 12.28 -11.27 12.11
CA ALA A 136 12.08 -12.63 12.60
C ALA A 136 12.97 -13.65 11.87
N CYS A 137 13.36 -13.37 10.62
CA CYS A 137 14.25 -14.19 9.82
C CYS A 137 15.73 -13.74 9.88
N ARG A 138 16.07 -12.47 10.25
CA ARG A 138 17.47 -11.98 10.19
C ARG A 138 17.83 -10.65 10.88
N LEU A 139 19.15 -10.39 10.99
CA LEU A 139 19.76 -9.10 11.38
C LEU A 139 19.41 -7.98 10.39
N MET A 140 18.88 -6.88 10.90
CA MET A 140 18.34 -5.79 10.10
C MET A 140 18.69 -4.43 10.75
N SER A 141 18.76 -3.39 9.94
CA SER A 141 18.87 -2.01 10.41
C SER A 141 17.65 -1.23 9.91
N LEU A 142 16.79 -0.81 10.85
CA LEU A 142 15.67 0.08 10.57
C LEU A 142 16.15 1.52 10.74
N PHE A 143 15.98 2.34 9.71
CA PHE A 143 16.25 3.78 9.79
C PHE A 143 14.94 4.56 9.60
N GLY A 144 14.48 5.20 10.67
CA GLY A 144 13.42 6.21 10.60
C GLY A 144 14.04 7.56 10.30
N PHE A 145 13.85 8.10 9.09
CA PHE A 145 14.17 9.50 8.83
C PHE A 145 13.32 10.11 7.72
N VAL A 146 12.81 11.32 7.98
CA VAL A 146 12.28 12.24 6.97
C VAL A 146 13.49 12.93 6.33
N ALA A 147 13.91 12.39 5.19
CA ALA A 147 14.89 12.88 4.21
C ALA A 147 15.86 14.02 4.62
N GLN A 148 17.14 13.68 4.82
CA GLN A 148 18.26 14.39 4.18
C GLN A 148 19.23 13.34 3.61
N SER A 149 18.99 12.95 2.36
CA SER A 149 19.80 12.08 1.49
C SER A 149 19.95 10.58 1.84
N VAL A 150 19.55 9.73 0.88
CA VAL A 150 19.78 8.27 0.89
C VAL A 150 21.25 7.91 0.59
N SER A 151 22.04 8.83 -0.01
CA SER A 151 23.46 8.61 -0.35
C SER A 151 24.34 8.28 0.86
N ASP A 152 24.03 8.90 2.00
CA ASP A 152 24.84 8.79 3.21
C ASP A 152 24.63 7.41 3.87
N LEU A 153 23.47 6.80 3.63
CA LEU A 153 23.09 5.49 4.17
C LEU A 153 23.84 4.33 3.47
N VAL A 154 23.96 4.39 2.14
CA VAL A 154 24.75 3.43 1.35
C VAL A 154 26.24 3.57 1.67
N THR A 155 26.72 4.81 1.82
CA THR A 155 28.13 5.08 2.15
C THR A 155 28.49 4.63 3.58
N SER A 156 27.58 4.80 4.55
CA SER A 156 27.75 4.36 5.94
C SER A 156 27.82 2.83 6.07
N THR A 157 26.90 2.11 5.41
CA THR A 157 26.90 0.63 5.41
C THR A 157 28.11 0.05 4.66
N THR A 158 28.62 0.74 3.63
CA THR A 158 29.83 0.33 2.92
C THR A 158 31.11 0.62 3.74
N LYS A 159 31.18 1.74 4.47
CA LYS A 159 32.32 2.06 5.36
C LYS A 159 32.44 1.11 6.56
N ALA A 160 31.33 0.66 7.14
CA ALA A 160 31.35 -0.36 8.20
C ALA A 160 31.98 -1.70 7.74
N ARG A 161 32.05 -1.94 6.43
CA ARG A 161 32.70 -3.09 5.81
C ARG A 161 34.23 -2.99 5.78
N CYS A 162 34.80 -1.78 5.89
CA CYS A 162 36.25 -1.52 5.77
C CYS A 162 36.98 -1.44 7.13
N SER A 163 36.26 -1.39 8.26
CA SER A 163 36.87 -1.28 9.60
C SER A 163 36.84 -2.58 10.42
N ARG A 164 36.51 -3.72 9.80
CA ARG A 164 36.50 -5.06 10.42
C ARG A 164 37.37 -6.07 9.66
N SER A 165 38.42 -5.61 8.98
CA SER A 165 39.51 -6.42 8.45
C SER A 165 40.75 -6.29 9.32
#